data_AF-A0A9P0K8W1-F1
#
_entry.id   AF-A0A9P0K8W1-F1
#
_cell.length_a   1.000
_cell.length_b   1.000
_cell.length_c   1.000
_cell.angle_alpha   90.00
_cell.angle_beta   90.00
_cell.angle_gamma   90.00
#
_symmetry.space_group_name_H-M   'P 1'
#
loop_
_entity.id
_entity.type
_entity.pdbx_description
1 polymer ?
#
loop_
_entity_poly.entity_id
_entity_poly.type
_entity_poly.pdbx_seq_one_letter_code
_entity_poly.pdbx_strand_id
1 'polypeptide(L)'
;MCPLGSQHEYNDSENLPQNDFQSMWSMPHNENDSTIQPSINDMKWTKKKPSEIDNDATHLMLSLREEKSTYFDDKRARKLKLWNDLAKELEENNFHLGNKGGERCRQKFADLQKTYLYYMKHQTTTGSERIDDIPPF
;
A
#
# COMPACT_ATOMS: atom_id res chain seq x y z
N MET A 1 2.22 -38.74 -75.93
CA MET A 1 1.06 -38.39 -76.78
C MET A 1 -0.01 -37.78 -75.88
N CYS A 2 -0.66 -36.71 -76.37
CA CYS A 2 -1.82 -36.00 -75.79
C CYS A 2 -1.51 -34.97 -74.67
N PRO A 3 -2.28 -33.86 -74.56
CA PRO A 3 -1.88 -32.57 -75.12
C PRO A 3 -2.16 -31.35 -74.20
N LEU A 4 -1.88 -30.17 -74.78
CA LEU A 4 -2.14 -28.79 -74.33
C LEU A 4 -3.53 -28.51 -73.72
N GLY A 5 -3.52 -27.55 -72.80
CA GLY A 5 -4.54 -26.48 -72.71
C GLY A 5 -5.63 -26.69 -71.67
N SER A 6 -5.67 -25.83 -70.64
CA SER A 6 -6.72 -24.81 -70.54
C SER A 6 -6.62 -24.03 -69.23
N GLN A 7 -6.85 -22.74 -69.40
CA GLN A 7 -6.97 -21.72 -68.36
C GLN A 7 -8.12 -22.08 -67.42
N HIS A 8 -7.92 -21.81 -66.13
CA HIS A 8 -9.05 -21.55 -65.23
C HIS A 8 -8.71 -20.31 -64.43
N GLU A 9 -9.48 -19.26 -64.74
CA GLU A 9 -9.57 -18.00 -64.02
C GLU A 9 -9.83 -18.28 -62.54
N TYR A 10 -9.04 -17.66 -61.66
CA TYR A 10 -9.35 -17.61 -60.24
C TYR A 10 -9.97 -16.26 -59.93
N ASN A 11 -11.17 -16.37 -59.39
CA ASN A 11 -12.14 -15.33 -59.08
C ASN A 11 -11.64 -14.31 -58.06
N ASP A 12 -12.02 -13.05 -58.32
CA ASP A 12 -12.72 -12.15 -57.40
C ASP A 12 -12.26 -12.17 -55.92
N SER A 13 -11.25 -11.36 -55.62
CA SER A 13 -11.02 -10.89 -54.26
C SER A 13 -12.07 -9.82 -53.95
N GLU A 14 -13.24 -10.27 -53.51
CA GLU A 14 -14.30 -9.43 -52.99
C GLU A 14 -13.76 -8.50 -51.90
N ASN A 15 -14.02 -7.23 -52.13
CA ASN A 15 -13.78 -6.08 -51.28
C ASN A 15 -14.54 -6.28 -49.96
N LEU A 16 -13.84 -6.63 -48.86
CA LEU A 16 -14.46 -6.62 -47.53
C LEU A 16 -14.76 -5.17 -47.13
N PRO A 17 -16.02 -4.78 -46.89
CA PRO A 17 -16.31 -3.49 -46.29
C PRO A 17 -15.83 -3.50 -44.83
N GLN A 18 -14.79 -2.72 -44.54
CA GLN A 18 -14.46 -2.29 -43.19
C GLN A 18 -15.62 -1.42 -42.68
N ASN A 19 -16.54 -1.99 -41.93
CA ASN A 19 -17.50 -1.21 -41.14
C ASN A 19 -17.74 -1.83 -39.77
N ASP A 20 -17.58 -0.96 -38.77
CA ASP A 20 -18.33 -0.89 -37.52
C ASP A 20 -18.17 -1.98 -36.45
N PHE A 21 -16.95 -2.12 -35.91
CA PHE A 21 -16.77 -2.58 -34.52
C PHE A 21 -16.47 -1.44 -33.53
N GLN A 22 -16.43 -0.18 -33.99
CA GLN A 22 -16.13 0.98 -33.13
C GLN A 22 -17.36 1.57 -32.42
N SER A 23 -18.57 1.23 -32.85
CA SER A 23 -19.81 1.88 -32.40
C SER A 23 -20.53 1.18 -31.22
N MET A 24 -19.96 0.09 -30.67
CA MET A 24 -20.60 -0.71 -29.60
C MET A 24 -20.13 -0.36 -28.17
N TRP A 25 -19.30 0.67 -28.00
CA TRP A 25 -18.79 1.14 -26.70
C TRP A 25 -19.29 2.53 -26.28
N SER A 26 -20.34 3.04 -26.93
CA SER A 26 -21.06 4.23 -26.44
C SER A 26 -22.07 3.81 -25.37
N MET A 27 -21.58 3.45 -24.19
CA MET A 27 -22.38 3.54 -22.98
C MET A 27 -22.21 4.92 -22.35
N PRO A 28 -23.30 5.64 -22.01
CA PRO A 28 -23.19 6.87 -21.23
C PRO A 28 -22.62 6.52 -19.86
N HIS A 29 -21.41 7.01 -19.58
CA HIS A 29 -20.86 7.02 -18.23
C HIS A 29 -21.76 7.93 -17.37
N ASN A 30 -22.64 7.30 -16.59
CA ASN A 30 -23.40 7.97 -15.54
C ASN A 30 -22.41 8.39 -14.43
N GLU A 31 -22.27 9.69 -14.23
CA GLU A 31 -21.26 10.37 -13.39
C GLU A 31 -21.50 10.27 -11.86
N ASN A 32 -22.06 9.16 -11.35
CA ASN A 32 -22.50 9.08 -9.95
C ASN A 32 -21.93 7.90 -9.17
N ASP A 33 -20.70 7.47 -9.44
CA ASP A 33 -19.96 6.61 -8.50
C ASP A 33 -18.92 7.45 -7.76
N SER A 34 -19.32 7.96 -6.61
CA SER A 34 -18.43 8.57 -5.63
C SER A 34 -17.59 7.48 -4.96
N THR A 35 -16.72 6.82 -5.72
CA THR A 35 -15.55 6.16 -5.14
C THR A 35 -14.67 7.29 -4.60
N ILE A 36 -14.87 7.65 -3.33
CA ILE A 36 -13.96 8.50 -2.57
C ILE A 36 -12.65 7.70 -2.44
N GLN A 37 -11.80 7.81 -3.46
CA GLN A 37 -10.40 7.43 -3.34
C GLN A 37 -9.79 8.37 -2.31
N PRO A 38 -9.27 7.89 -1.17
CA PRO A 38 -8.62 8.76 -0.20
C PRO A 38 -7.45 9.44 -0.90
N SER A 39 -7.48 10.78 -0.91
CA SER A 39 -6.42 11.60 -1.46
C SER A 39 -5.08 11.17 -0.86
N ILE A 40 -4.04 11.05 -1.69
CA ILE A 40 -2.68 10.67 -1.25
C ILE A 40 -2.18 11.58 -0.10
N ASN A 41 -2.74 12.79 0.02
CA ASN A 41 -2.44 13.77 1.07
C ASN A 41 -2.98 13.43 2.47
N ASP A 42 -3.98 12.56 2.58
CA ASP A 42 -4.56 12.09 3.86
C ASP A 42 -3.84 10.88 4.44
N MET A 43 -2.98 10.28 3.62
CA MET A 43 -2.29 9.04 3.92
C MET A 43 -1.21 9.29 4.98
N LYS A 44 -1.33 8.63 6.14
CA LYS A 44 -0.42 8.83 7.27
C LYS A 44 0.98 8.27 7.01
N TRP A 45 1.98 8.88 7.64
CA TRP A 45 3.41 8.58 7.53
C TRP A 45 4.00 8.73 6.11
N THR A 46 3.40 9.56 5.27
CA THR A 46 3.93 9.91 3.95
C THR A 46 4.81 11.16 3.96
N LYS A 47 4.70 12.00 4.99
CA LYS A 47 5.34 13.32 5.06
C LYS A 47 6.64 13.26 5.88
N LYS A 48 7.62 14.07 5.49
CA LYS A 48 8.93 14.18 6.17
C LYS A 48 8.82 14.70 7.62
N LYS A 49 7.78 15.49 7.91
CA LYS A 49 7.46 15.95 9.27
C LYS A 49 6.19 15.24 9.73
N PRO A 50 6.23 14.51 10.87
CA PRO A 50 5.02 13.90 11.42
C PRO A 50 4.06 15.01 11.88
N SER A 51 2.80 14.90 11.48
CA SER A 51 1.71 15.70 12.03
C SER A 51 1.31 15.16 13.42
N GLU A 52 0.60 15.96 14.21
CA GLU A 52 0.01 15.51 15.48
C GLU A 52 -0.84 14.25 15.30
N ILE A 53 -1.62 14.19 14.22
CA ILE A 53 -2.42 13.01 13.84
C ILE A 53 -1.53 11.80 13.48
N ASP A 54 -0.33 12.02 12.93
CA ASP A 54 0.62 10.92 12.68
C ASP A 54 1.22 10.38 13.98
N ASN A 55 1.36 11.22 15.00
CA ASN A 55 1.81 10.82 16.33
C ASN A 55 0.72 10.01 17.04
N ASP A 56 -0.53 10.45 17.02
CA ASP A 56 -1.68 9.69 17.56
C ASP A 56 -1.81 8.32 16.89
N ALA A 57 -1.70 8.29 15.55
CA ALA A 57 -1.66 7.03 14.80
C ALA A 57 -0.49 6.13 15.25
N THR A 58 0.68 6.73 15.53
CA THR A 58 1.86 5.99 15.99
C THR A 58 1.65 5.43 17.40
N HIS A 59 1.07 6.21 18.31
CA HIS A 59 0.74 5.75 19.66
C HIS A 59 -0.24 4.57 19.62
N LEU A 60 -1.32 4.70 18.85
CA LEU A 60 -2.30 3.63 18.69
C LEU A 60 -1.66 2.37 18.10
N MET A 61 -0.83 2.51 17.06
CA MET A 61 -0.10 1.39 16.47
C MET A 61 0.80 0.66 17.49
N LEU A 62 1.49 1.41 18.35
CA LEU A 62 2.36 0.84 19.38
C LEU A 62 1.57 0.08 20.45
N SER A 63 0.46 0.66 20.94
CA SER A 63 -0.42 0.00 21.91
C SER A 63 -0.99 -1.31 21.38
N LEU A 64 -1.50 -1.31 20.14
CA LEU A 64 -2.05 -2.52 19.51
C LEU A 64 -0.98 -3.60 19.27
N ARG A 65 0.26 -3.19 18.95
CA ARG A 65 1.39 -4.11 18.78
C ARG A 65 1.84 -4.69 20.11
N GLU A 66 1.77 -3.94 21.19
CA GLU A 66 2.08 -4.41 22.54
C GLU A 66 1.06 -5.46 23.00
N GLU A 67 -0.22 -5.18 22.82
CA GLU A 67 -1.31 -6.13 23.09
C GLU A 67 -1.12 -7.44 22.30
N LYS A 68 -0.73 -7.33 21.03
CA LYS A 68 -0.50 -8.48 20.14
C LYS A 68 0.94 -9.00 20.16
N SER A 69 1.77 -8.60 21.13
CA SER A 69 3.21 -8.93 21.18
C SER A 69 3.47 -10.44 21.17
N THR A 70 2.64 -11.20 21.88
CA THR A 70 2.69 -12.68 21.94
C THR A 70 2.59 -13.32 20.56
N TYR A 71 1.77 -12.76 19.65
CA TYR A 71 1.63 -13.24 18.28
C TYR A 71 2.82 -12.85 17.39
N PHE A 72 3.48 -11.73 17.69
CA PHE A 72 4.68 -11.29 16.98
C PHE A 72 5.94 -12.10 17.36
N ASP A 73 5.98 -12.61 18.58
CA ASP A 73 7.05 -13.47 19.09
C ASP A 73 6.96 -14.90 18.54
N ASP A 74 5.79 -15.33 18.09
CA ASP A 74 5.63 -16.59 17.37
C ASP A 74 6.33 -16.55 16.01
N LYS A 75 7.38 -17.37 15.87
CA LYS A 75 8.18 -17.51 14.63
C LYS A 75 7.38 -18.13 13.47
N ARG A 76 6.26 -18.81 13.76
CA ARG A 76 5.40 -19.45 12.76
C ARG A 76 4.29 -18.54 12.26
N ALA A 77 4.04 -17.42 12.93
CA ALA A 77 3.01 -16.47 12.53
C ALA A 77 3.37 -15.78 11.21
N ARG A 78 2.34 -15.59 10.36
CA ARG A 78 2.47 -14.76 9.16
C ARG A 78 2.50 -13.30 9.59
N LYS A 79 3.70 -12.79 9.93
CA LYS A 79 3.89 -11.42 10.46
C LYS A 79 3.23 -10.34 9.62
N LEU A 80 3.25 -10.48 8.29
CA LEU A 80 2.57 -9.53 7.38
C LEU A 80 1.05 -9.48 7.61
N LYS A 81 0.42 -10.62 7.95
CA LYS A 81 -1.01 -10.66 8.27
C LYS A 81 -1.31 -9.88 9.54
N LEU A 82 -0.50 -10.05 10.59
CA LEU A 82 -0.62 -9.28 11.83
C LEU A 82 -0.50 -7.77 11.58
N TRP A 83 0.46 -7.36 10.73
CA TRP A 83 0.58 -5.95 10.35
C TRP A 83 -0.62 -5.44 9.54
N ASN A 84 -1.22 -6.27 8.68
CA ASN A 84 -2.45 -5.89 7.97
C ASN A 84 -3.65 -5.80 8.93
N ASP A 85 -3.76 -6.71 9.91
CA ASP A 85 -4.81 -6.66 10.93
C ASP A 85 -4.67 -5.38 11.78
N LEU A 86 -3.45 -4.99 12.14
CA LEU A 86 -3.17 -3.70 12.78
C LEU A 86 -3.57 -2.53 11.88
N ALA A 87 -3.19 -2.54 10.61
CA ALA A 87 -3.54 -1.48 9.68
C ALA A 87 -5.06 -1.31 9.54
N LYS A 88 -5.82 -2.42 9.57
CA LYS A 88 -7.28 -2.38 9.57
C LYS A 88 -7.84 -1.71 10.81
N GLU A 89 -7.32 -2.04 12.00
CA GLU A 89 -7.74 -1.37 13.25
C GLU A 89 -7.41 0.13 13.23
N LEU A 90 -6.27 0.53 12.66
CA LEU A 90 -5.96 1.95 12.45
C LEU A 90 -6.95 2.63 11.50
N GLU A 91 -7.35 1.96 10.41
CA GLU A 91 -8.36 2.49 9.48
C GLU A 91 -9.74 2.62 10.14
N GLU A 92 -10.12 1.67 11.00
CA GLU A 92 -11.34 1.76 11.84
C GLU A 92 -11.30 2.94 12.81
N ASN A 93 -10.10 3.36 13.25
CA ASN A 93 -9.88 4.55 14.08
C ASN A 93 -9.74 5.84 13.27
N ASN A 94 -10.19 5.86 12.01
CA ASN A 94 -10.12 7.00 11.08
C ASN A 94 -8.70 7.39 10.62
N PHE A 95 -7.72 6.49 10.72
CA PHE A 95 -6.38 6.72 10.16
C PHE A 95 -6.22 6.02 8.82
N HIS A 96 -6.22 6.78 7.72
CA HIS A 96 -6.03 6.21 6.39
C HIS A 96 -4.57 5.86 6.12
N LEU A 97 -4.30 4.56 6.01
CA LEU A 97 -3.00 4.00 5.67
C LEU A 97 -2.93 3.51 4.21
N GLY A 98 -4.10 3.25 3.62
CA GLY A 98 -4.30 2.90 2.21
C GLY A 98 -3.87 1.47 1.89
N ASN A 99 -3.83 1.14 0.59
CA ASN A 99 -3.76 -0.24 0.09
C ASN A 99 -2.49 -1.05 0.50
N LYS A 100 -1.49 -0.39 1.11
CA LYS A 100 -0.27 -1.02 1.66
C LYS A 100 -0.09 -0.67 3.14
N GLY A 101 -1.19 -0.55 3.88
CA GLY A 101 -1.16 -0.10 5.27
C GLY A 101 -0.32 -0.99 6.20
N GLY A 102 -0.39 -2.31 6.05
CA GLY A 102 0.42 -3.22 6.88
C GLY A 102 1.92 -3.10 6.67
N GLU A 103 2.38 -3.00 5.41
CA GLU A 103 3.81 -2.79 5.13
C GLU A 103 4.29 -1.42 5.64
N ARG A 104 3.43 -0.39 5.60
CA ARG A 104 3.74 0.92 6.18
C ARG A 104 3.83 0.88 7.70
N CYS A 105 2.91 0.20 8.39
CA CYS A 105 2.98 0.00 9.84
C CYS A 105 4.30 -0.69 10.22
N ARG A 106 4.65 -1.76 9.49
CA ARG A 106 5.90 -2.48 9.69
C ARG A 106 7.12 -1.60 9.49
N GLN A 107 7.17 -0.84 8.39
CA GLN A 107 8.29 0.06 8.09
C GLN A 107 8.41 1.15 9.17
N LYS A 108 7.29 1.77 9.54
CA LYS A 108 7.24 2.78 10.60
C LYS A 108 7.76 2.24 11.93
N PHE A 109 7.35 1.03 12.31
CA PHE A 109 7.84 0.36 13.50
C PHE A 109 9.35 0.06 13.44
N ALA A 110 9.85 -0.44 12.30
CA ALA A 110 11.27 -0.68 12.10
C ALA A 110 12.10 0.62 12.22
N ASP A 111 11.61 1.72 11.66
CA ASP A 111 12.26 3.03 11.75
C ASP A 111 12.27 3.56 13.19
N LEU A 112 11.19 3.35 13.95
CA LEU A 112 11.11 3.70 15.38
C LEU A 112 12.08 2.87 16.21
N GLN A 113 12.11 1.54 16.01
CA GLN A 113 13.06 0.66 16.69
C GLN A 113 14.51 1.06 16.39
N LYS A 114 14.83 1.35 15.13
CA LYS A 114 16.16 1.79 14.73
C LYS A 114 16.54 3.09 15.42
N THR A 115 15.64 4.08 15.42
CA THR A 115 15.84 5.37 16.09
C THR A 115 16.06 5.18 17.59
N TYR A 116 15.25 4.34 18.24
CA TYR A 116 15.38 4.04 19.66
C TYR A 116 16.70 3.34 20.01
N LEU A 117 17.07 2.29 19.26
CA LEU A 117 18.34 1.59 19.46
C LEU A 117 19.55 2.49 19.22
N TYR A 118 19.46 3.37 18.21
CA TYR A 118 20.48 4.38 17.95
C TYR A 118 20.59 5.32 19.16
N TYR A 119 19.48 5.87 19.63
CA TYR A 119 19.46 6.75 20.80
C TYR A 119 20.06 6.06 22.05
N MET A 120 19.65 4.83 22.35
CA MET A 120 20.20 4.04 23.47
C MET A 120 21.71 3.81 23.37
N LYS A 121 22.21 3.50 22.16
CA LYS A 121 23.66 3.30 21.92
C LYS A 121 24.47 4.58 22.10
N HIS A 122 23.89 5.73 21.75
CA HIS A 122 24.55 7.02 21.82
C HIS A 122 24.37 7.74 23.16
N GLN A 123 23.35 7.39 23.96
CA GLN A 123 23.22 7.83 25.37
C GLN A 123 24.42 7.42 26.22
N THR A 124 25.00 6.23 26.01
CA THR A 124 26.13 5.75 26.80
C THR A 124 27.49 6.29 26.33
N THR A 125 27.54 6.94 25.16
CA THR A 125 28.78 7.34 24.50
C THR A 125 29.06 8.84 24.64
N THR A 126 28.03 9.67 24.82
CA THR A 126 28.20 11.11 25.09
C THR A 126 28.32 11.31 26.61
N GLY A 127 29.51 11.68 27.07
CA GLY A 127 29.94 11.63 28.47
C GLY A 127 29.10 12.42 29.48
N SER A 128 29.01 11.84 30.68
CA SER A 128 28.95 12.49 32.02
C SER A 128 28.09 13.74 32.27
N GLU A 129 26.97 13.96 31.60
CA GLU A 129 25.90 14.82 32.13
C GLU A 129 24.56 14.09 32.03
N ARG A 130 24.25 13.31 33.08
CA ARG A 130 22.94 12.66 33.27
C ARG A 130 21.89 13.76 33.44
N ILE A 131 21.03 13.89 32.44
CA ILE A 131 19.78 14.63 32.59
C ILE A 131 18.78 13.65 33.20
N ASP A 132 18.42 13.88 34.47
CA ASP A 132 17.48 13.12 35.29
C ASP A 132 16.01 13.16 34.81
N ASP A 133 15.76 13.44 33.52
CA ASP A 133 14.41 13.51 32.93
C ASP A 133 14.13 12.26 32.10
N ILE A 134 14.11 11.11 32.76
CA ILE A 134 13.44 9.92 32.24
C ILE A 134 11.98 10.03 32.73
N PRO A 135 11.01 10.44 31.89
CA PRO A 135 9.62 10.43 32.31
C PRO A 135 9.20 8.98 32.59
N PRO A 136 8.59 8.71 33.76
CA PRO A 136 8.05 7.39 34.04
C PRO A 136 6.86 7.11 33.11
N PHE A 137 6.79 5.87 32.62
CA PHE A 137 5.57 5.32 32.02
C PHE A 137 4.40 5.43 33.00
#